data_AF-A0A2X2X0N5-F1
#
_entry.id   AF-A0A2X2X0N5-F1
#
_cell.length_a   1.000
_cell.length_b   1.000
_cell.length_c   1.000
_cell.angle_alpha   90.00
_cell.angle_beta   90.00
_cell.angle_gamma   90.00
#
_symmetry.space_group_name_H-M   'P 1'
#
loop_
_entity.id
_entity.type
_entity.pdbx_description
1 polymer ?
#
loop_
_entity_poly.entity_id
_entity_poly.type
_entity_poly.pdbx_seq_one_letter_code
_entity_poly.pdbx_strand_id
1 'polypeptide(L)'
;MSYSKEIDNIIKSSIISNPANFTKSEIFNFSDLPNEELYEQFYNFCRTNMDIHAEKLNINPNYFVFTNDIRSNAQAVRIKGEYFMLINMGLVQSSIDNLLQNEELDKFFNKRFPDLISKYDNSIAGLGFQVATQFAYYHELAHLIQFSKQGELYKSLQEMYSTSPSFNIEQHKLEINADTYAAFAITNHIQDYLEKTFTDDLSEEKVKDTFVLISVCLLNHIARFATINLDLYFDKSSHPHPFLRLFNVILNIAHYLNSTHYFQENNIKIFAASTLKEIFDLYQDLEKEKIFTTNFGKALDKAEKFQDKIVEYLGELINFDIEKNYYDALEKWNEVFE
;
A
#
# COMPACT_ATOMS: atom_id res chain seq x y z
N MET A 1 21.45 0.93 8.28
CA MET A 1 21.77 2.19 9.00
C MET A 1 20.85 2.29 10.22
N SER A 2 21.27 2.83 11.37
CA SER A 2 20.35 2.98 12.52
C SER A 2 19.45 4.20 12.36
N TYR A 3 18.26 4.18 12.97
CA TYR A 3 17.31 5.29 12.86
C TYR A 3 17.84 6.60 13.47
N SER A 4 18.58 6.56 14.58
CA SER A 4 19.20 7.77 15.14
C SER A 4 20.18 8.43 14.15
N LYS A 5 20.92 7.61 13.39
CA LYS A 5 21.84 8.11 12.35
C LYS A 5 21.09 8.66 11.14
N GLU A 6 19.96 8.06 10.78
CA GLU A 6 19.04 8.58 9.76
C GLU A 6 18.55 9.98 10.15
N ILE A 7 18.09 10.17 11.38
CA ILE A 7 17.67 11.48 11.92
C ILE A 7 18.81 12.51 11.79
N ASP A 8 20.03 12.15 12.19
CA ASP A 8 21.20 13.03 12.08
C ASP A 8 21.52 13.44 10.63
N ASN A 9 21.28 12.54 9.67
CA ASN A 9 21.45 12.84 8.25
C ASN A 9 20.34 13.75 7.73
N ILE A 10 19.09 13.49 8.10
CA ILE A 10 17.93 14.31 7.69
C ILE A 10 18.04 15.73 8.20
N ILE A 11 18.53 15.93 9.43
CA ILE A 11 18.74 17.27 10.01
C ILE A 11 19.69 18.13 9.14
N LYS A 12 20.59 17.49 8.39
CA LYS A 12 21.55 18.16 7.50
C LYS A 12 21.05 18.28 6.05
N SER A 13 19.93 17.64 5.73
CA SER A 13 19.39 17.56 4.37
C SER A 13 18.58 18.81 3.98
N SER A 14 18.19 18.88 2.71
CA SER A 14 17.47 20.00 2.13
C SER A 14 16.05 20.16 2.66
N ILE A 15 15.40 19.09 3.13
CA ILE A 15 14.00 19.16 3.62
C ILE A 15 13.88 20.06 4.85
N ILE A 16 14.88 20.04 5.73
CA ILE A 16 14.94 20.88 6.94
C ILE A 16 15.39 22.30 6.61
N SER A 17 16.19 22.46 5.54
CA SER A 17 16.65 23.79 5.09
C SER A 17 15.52 24.68 4.56
N ASN A 18 14.33 24.11 4.34
CA ASN A 18 13.11 24.83 3.97
C ASN A 18 12.02 24.63 5.04
N PRO A 19 12.07 25.39 6.15
CA PRO A 19 11.18 25.19 7.31
C PRO A 19 9.69 25.46 7.03
N ALA A 20 9.35 25.95 5.84
CA ALA A 20 7.95 26.05 5.41
C ALA A 20 7.27 24.69 5.21
N ASN A 21 8.05 23.62 5.01
CA ASN A 21 7.53 22.30 4.62
C ASN A 21 7.80 21.20 5.65
N PHE A 22 8.91 21.27 6.39
CA PHE A 22 9.26 20.27 7.40
C PHE A 22 10.33 20.81 8.36
N THR A 23 10.23 20.45 9.63
CA THR A 23 11.08 20.94 10.72
C THR A 23 11.58 19.78 11.58
N LYS A 24 12.67 20.00 12.33
CA LYS A 24 13.22 18.97 13.23
C LYS A 24 12.20 18.49 14.27
N SER A 25 11.32 19.38 14.73
CA SER A 25 10.24 19.05 15.68
C SER A 25 9.19 18.12 15.11
N GLU A 26 9.12 17.94 13.79
CA GLU A 26 8.18 17.02 13.14
C GLU A 26 8.71 15.60 13.04
N ILE A 27 10.00 15.37 13.31
CA ILE A 27 10.59 14.03 13.33
C ILE A 27 10.11 13.28 14.59
N PHE A 28 9.44 12.16 14.38
CA PHE A 28 9.08 11.23 15.45
C PHE A 28 10.26 10.33 15.77
N ASN A 29 10.71 10.40 17.03
CA ASN A 29 11.68 9.49 17.59
C ASN A 29 10.94 8.49 18.50
N PHE A 30 10.98 7.22 18.13
CA PHE A 30 10.26 6.16 18.83
C PHE A 30 11.05 5.51 19.98
N SER A 31 12.30 5.93 20.22
CA SER A 31 13.13 5.41 21.31
C SER A 31 12.46 5.57 22.67
N ASP A 32 12.56 4.53 23.49
CA ASP A 32 11.99 4.40 24.83
C ASP A 32 10.44 4.49 24.88
N LEU A 33 9.75 4.23 23.76
CA LEU A 33 8.29 4.21 23.67
C LEU A 33 7.73 2.77 23.62
N PRO A 34 6.44 2.54 24.01
CA PRO A 34 5.87 1.19 24.12
C PRO A 34 5.90 0.32 22.84
N ASN A 35 5.99 0.93 21.66
CA ASN A 35 6.02 0.24 20.37
C ASN A 35 7.38 0.35 19.67
N GLU A 36 8.46 0.68 20.39
CA GLU A 36 9.81 0.89 19.84
C GLU A 36 10.26 -0.25 18.93
N GLU A 37 10.14 -1.51 19.39
CA GLU A 37 10.56 -2.68 18.61
C GLU A 37 9.79 -2.79 17.28
N LEU A 38 8.49 -2.52 17.28
CA LEU A 38 7.66 -2.57 16.09
C LEU A 38 8.07 -1.49 15.08
N TYR A 39 8.31 -0.26 15.55
CA TYR A 39 8.81 0.82 14.71
C TYR A 39 10.22 0.52 14.17
N GLU A 40 11.09 -0.08 14.98
CA GLU A 40 12.44 -0.46 14.57
C GLU A 40 12.40 -1.56 13.49
N GLN A 41 11.57 -2.59 13.66
CA GLN A 41 11.36 -3.63 12.65
C GLN A 41 10.84 -3.05 11.33
N PHE A 42 9.83 -2.17 11.40
CA PHE A 42 9.29 -1.53 10.20
C PHE A 42 10.30 -0.60 9.53
N TYR A 43 11.04 0.20 10.31
CA TYR A 43 12.14 1.03 9.79
C TYR A 43 13.19 0.18 9.09
N ASN A 44 13.64 -0.91 9.72
CA ASN A 44 14.68 -1.78 9.15
C ASN A 44 14.22 -2.41 7.83
N PHE A 45 12.95 -2.82 7.75
CA PHE A 45 12.35 -3.28 6.49
C PHE A 45 12.40 -2.18 5.42
N CYS A 46 11.84 -1.01 5.69
CA CYS A 46 11.76 0.11 4.75
C CYS A 46 13.13 0.57 4.28
N ARG A 47 14.08 0.70 5.22
CA ARG A 47 15.43 1.17 4.98
C ARG A 47 16.22 0.18 4.12
N THR A 48 16.15 -1.11 4.45
CA THR A 48 16.82 -2.16 3.68
C THR A 48 16.24 -2.25 2.27
N ASN A 49 14.92 -2.22 2.13
CA ASN A 49 14.29 -2.28 0.82
C ASN A 49 14.62 -1.03 -0.01
N MET A 50 14.60 0.16 0.59
CA MET A 50 14.95 1.39 -0.12
C MET A 50 16.41 1.42 -0.54
N ASP A 51 17.34 0.87 0.26
CA ASP A 51 18.76 0.75 -0.11
C ASP A 51 18.94 -0.15 -1.36
N ILE A 52 18.23 -1.28 -1.42
CA ILE A 52 18.25 -2.20 -2.59
C ILE A 52 17.76 -1.49 -3.85
N HIS A 53 16.69 -0.70 -3.75
CA HIS A 53 16.13 0.02 -4.89
C HIS A 53 16.94 1.25 -5.29
N ALA A 54 17.57 1.93 -4.34
CA ALA A 54 18.23 3.21 -4.56
C ALA A 54 19.37 3.17 -5.57
N GLU A 55 20.17 2.10 -5.55
CA GLU A 55 21.31 1.93 -6.44
C GLU A 55 20.88 1.82 -7.91
N LYS A 56 19.83 1.03 -8.18
CA LYS A 56 19.36 0.74 -9.54
C LYS A 56 18.40 1.79 -10.09
N LEU A 57 17.59 2.41 -9.24
CA LEU A 57 16.55 3.36 -9.64
C LEU A 57 17.00 4.83 -9.58
N ASN A 58 18.26 5.08 -9.22
CA ASN A 58 18.85 6.42 -9.12
C ASN A 58 18.04 7.39 -8.22
N ILE A 59 17.49 6.87 -7.13
CA ILE A 59 16.79 7.66 -6.10
C ILE A 59 17.72 8.04 -4.95
N ASN A 60 18.99 8.34 -5.24
CA ASN A 60 19.98 8.78 -4.25
C ASN A 60 20.22 10.31 -4.33
N PRO A 61 20.47 10.99 -3.19
CA PRO A 61 20.35 10.47 -1.82
C PRO A 61 18.87 10.37 -1.41
N ASN A 62 18.54 9.36 -0.59
CA ASN A 62 17.18 9.17 -0.06
C ASN A 62 17.17 9.08 1.45
N TYR A 63 16.01 9.40 2.02
CA TYR A 63 15.77 9.44 3.45
C TYR A 63 14.40 8.87 3.79
N PHE A 64 14.32 8.16 4.92
CA PHE A 64 13.08 7.64 5.46
C PHE A 64 12.88 8.17 6.87
N VAL A 65 11.69 8.69 7.19
CA VAL A 65 11.42 9.25 8.52
C VAL A 65 9.98 9.06 8.95
N PHE A 66 9.81 8.80 10.25
CA PHE A 66 8.51 8.89 10.88
C PHE A 66 8.22 10.32 11.32
N THR A 67 6.99 10.79 11.14
CA THR A 67 6.58 12.13 11.57
C THR A 67 5.71 12.09 12.82
N ASN A 68 5.73 13.15 13.63
CA ASN A 68 4.91 13.32 14.84
C ASN A 68 3.41 13.55 14.54
N ASP A 69 3.00 13.53 13.28
CA ASP A 69 1.62 13.78 12.90
C ASP A 69 0.74 12.56 13.25
N ILE A 70 -0.33 12.84 14.00
CA ILE A 70 -1.32 11.84 14.44
C ILE A 70 -2.29 11.41 13.34
N ARG A 71 -2.31 12.11 12.20
CA ARG A 71 -3.16 11.75 11.06
C ARG A 71 -2.57 10.55 10.33
N SER A 72 -3.43 9.63 9.90
CA SER A 72 -3.04 8.50 9.05
C SER A 72 -2.71 9.02 7.64
N ASN A 73 -1.42 9.15 7.33
CA ASN A 73 -0.92 9.61 6.04
C ASN A 73 0.53 9.13 5.82
N ALA A 74 0.93 9.02 4.57
CA ALA A 74 2.32 8.96 4.17
C ALA A 74 2.56 9.97 3.04
N GLN A 75 3.82 10.25 2.75
CA GLN A 75 4.20 11.23 1.74
C GLN A 75 5.57 10.92 1.12
N ALA A 76 5.62 10.88 -0.20
CA ALA A 76 6.85 10.91 -0.98
C ALA A 76 7.14 12.34 -1.44
N VAL A 77 8.38 12.78 -1.25
CA VAL A 77 8.82 14.13 -1.57
C VAL A 77 10.17 14.11 -2.28
N ARG A 78 10.32 14.95 -3.31
CA ARG A 78 11.62 15.25 -3.92
C ARG A 78 11.94 16.74 -3.79
N ILE A 79 13.11 17.06 -3.24
CA ILE A 79 13.56 18.45 -3.01
C ILE A 79 15.04 18.55 -3.34
N LYS A 80 15.42 19.47 -4.24
CA LYS A 80 16.83 19.75 -4.60
C LYS A 80 17.63 18.47 -4.91
N GLY A 81 17.01 17.53 -5.62
CA GLY A 81 17.64 16.26 -5.99
C GLY A 81 17.66 15.18 -4.91
N GLU A 82 17.19 15.46 -3.70
CA GLU A 82 17.07 14.50 -2.61
C GLU A 82 15.65 13.93 -2.52
N TYR A 83 15.54 12.67 -2.08
CA TYR A 83 14.29 11.92 -2.01
C TYR A 83 13.92 11.64 -0.55
N PHE A 84 12.66 11.83 -0.18
CA PHE A 84 12.19 11.68 1.19
C PHE A 84 10.91 10.88 1.21
N MET A 85 10.85 9.88 2.08
CA MET A 85 9.62 9.19 2.46
C MET A 85 9.28 9.56 3.91
N LEU A 86 8.11 10.17 4.09
CA LEU A 86 7.59 10.59 5.38
C LEU A 86 6.40 9.69 5.73
N ILE A 87 6.49 8.91 6.81
CA ILE A 87 5.35 8.13 7.31
C ILE A 87 4.89 8.73 8.61
N ASN A 88 3.63 9.16 8.68
CA ASN A 88 3.08 9.69 9.93
C ASN A 88 2.96 8.60 10.99
N MET A 89 3.28 8.90 12.25
CA MET A 89 3.04 7.98 13.36
C MET A 89 1.55 7.59 13.45
N GLY A 90 0.65 8.48 13.04
CA GLY A 90 -0.79 8.21 12.93
C GLY A 90 -1.14 7.06 11.98
N LEU A 91 -0.38 6.85 10.89
CA LEU A 91 -0.61 5.75 9.96
C LEU A 91 -0.25 4.41 10.60
N VAL A 92 0.91 4.36 11.25
CA VAL A 92 1.38 3.16 11.96
C VAL A 92 0.43 2.84 13.11
N GLN A 93 0.07 3.83 13.93
CA GLN A 93 -0.87 3.65 15.04
C GLN A 93 -2.26 3.20 14.56
N SER A 94 -2.78 3.81 13.49
CA SER A 94 -4.04 3.38 12.85
C SER A 94 -3.96 1.90 12.40
N SER A 95 -2.82 1.45 11.88
CA SER A 95 -2.63 0.06 11.49
C SER A 95 -2.54 -0.88 12.71
N ILE A 96 -1.91 -0.43 13.81
CA ILE A 96 -1.87 -1.17 15.07
C ILE A 96 -3.28 -1.37 15.63
N ASP A 97 -4.03 -0.27 15.78
CA ASP A 97 -5.32 -0.27 16.46
C ASP A 97 -6.38 -1.08 15.71
N ASN A 98 -6.31 -1.13 14.37
CA ASN A 98 -7.38 -1.67 13.54
C ASN A 98 -7.07 -3.04 12.93
N LEU A 99 -5.79 -3.43 12.92
CA LEU A 99 -5.35 -4.73 12.43
C LEU A 99 -4.60 -5.48 13.51
N LEU A 100 -3.42 -5.00 13.95
CA LEU A 100 -2.54 -5.77 14.83
C LEU A 100 -3.17 -6.15 16.18
N GLN A 101 -3.94 -5.25 16.78
CA GLN A 101 -4.63 -5.49 18.06
C GLN A 101 -6.05 -6.06 17.90
N ASN A 102 -6.47 -6.39 16.67
CA ASN A 102 -7.82 -6.85 16.39
C ASN A 102 -7.96 -8.36 16.61
N GLU A 103 -8.08 -8.78 17.87
CA GLU A 103 -8.25 -10.20 18.23
C GLU A 103 -9.52 -10.84 17.63
N GLU A 104 -10.56 -10.05 17.38
CA GLU A 104 -11.79 -10.55 16.76
C GLU A 104 -11.59 -10.94 15.29
N LEU A 105 -10.66 -10.26 14.60
CA LEU A 105 -10.24 -10.65 13.25
C LEU A 105 -9.64 -12.06 13.25
N ASP A 106 -8.74 -12.34 14.19
CA ASP A 106 -8.13 -13.66 14.34
C ASP A 106 -9.18 -14.72 14.68
N LYS A 107 -10.12 -14.42 15.59
CA LYS A 107 -11.20 -15.37 15.95
C LYS A 107 -12.11 -15.68 14.76
N PHE A 108 -12.49 -14.66 14.00
CA PHE A 108 -13.34 -14.80 12.82
C PHE A 108 -12.69 -15.71 11.77
N PHE A 109 -11.44 -15.43 11.44
CA PHE A 109 -10.71 -16.20 10.45
C PHE A 109 -10.42 -17.62 10.93
N ASN A 110 -9.99 -17.81 12.18
CA ASN A 110 -9.76 -19.15 12.76
C ASN A 110 -11.00 -20.05 12.70
N LYS A 111 -12.19 -19.47 12.89
CA LYS A 111 -13.45 -20.22 12.77
C LYS A 111 -13.76 -20.61 11.32
N ARG A 112 -13.39 -19.76 10.36
CA ARG A 112 -13.76 -19.92 8.94
C ARG A 112 -12.75 -20.76 8.16
N PHE A 113 -11.46 -20.64 8.45
CA PHE A 113 -10.37 -21.32 7.76
C PHE A 113 -9.39 -21.97 8.76
N PRO A 114 -9.85 -22.86 9.66
CA PRO A 114 -9.03 -23.40 10.75
C PRO A 114 -7.79 -24.14 10.23
N ASP A 115 -7.94 -24.95 9.18
CA ASP A 115 -6.85 -25.77 8.65
C ASP A 115 -5.77 -24.90 8.00
N LEU A 116 -6.16 -23.85 7.27
CA LEU A 116 -5.25 -22.89 6.66
C LEU A 116 -4.44 -22.15 7.73
N ILE A 117 -5.13 -21.59 8.72
CA ILE A 117 -4.52 -20.70 9.72
C ILE A 117 -3.64 -21.49 10.69
N SER A 118 -3.94 -22.76 10.93
CA SER A 118 -3.08 -23.65 11.74
C SER A 118 -1.66 -23.81 11.19
N LYS A 119 -1.43 -23.46 9.92
CA LYS A 119 -0.11 -23.51 9.26
C LYS A 119 0.64 -22.19 9.31
N TYR A 120 -0.03 -21.08 9.60
CA TYR A 120 0.60 -19.77 9.62
C TYR A 120 1.48 -19.61 10.85
N ASP A 121 2.62 -18.97 10.65
CA ASP A 121 3.57 -18.61 11.71
C ASP A 121 3.20 -17.29 12.41
N ASN A 122 2.24 -16.54 11.85
CA ASN A 122 1.75 -15.26 12.35
C ASN A 122 0.23 -15.26 12.44
N SER A 123 -0.31 -14.41 13.33
CA SER A 123 -1.75 -14.17 13.38
C SER A 123 -2.22 -13.42 12.14
N ILE A 124 -3.53 -13.49 11.85
CA ILE A 124 -4.12 -12.77 10.72
C ILE A 124 -4.08 -11.27 10.95
N ALA A 125 -4.31 -10.84 12.19
CA ALA A 125 -4.08 -9.49 12.64
C ALA A 125 -2.64 -9.00 12.33
N GLY A 126 -1.64 -9.84 12.62
CA GLY A 126 -0.23 -9.56 12.34
C GLY A 126 0.09 -9.47 10.85
N LEU A 127 -0.37 -10.44 10.05
CA LEU A 127 -0.22 -10.43 8.59
C LEU A 127 -0.92 -9.22 7.96
N GLY A 128 -2.13 -8.89 8.43
CA GLY A 128 -2.87 -7.72 7.99
C GLY A 128 -2.12 -6.42 8.26
N PHE A 129 -1.54 -6.26 9.45
CA PHE A 129 -0.70 -5.12 9.80
C PHE A 129 0.53 -5.02 8.89
N GLN A 130 1.24 -6.13 8.66
CA GLN A 130 2.42 -6.17 7.79
C GLN A 130 2.06 -5.74 6.37
N VAL A 131 1.04 -6.36 5.75
CA VAL A 131 0.66 -6.02 4.37
C VAL A 131 0.19 -4.57 4.25
N ALA A 132 -0.58 -4.06 5.22
CA ALA A 132 -1.03 -2.67 5.21
C ALA A 132 0.13 -1.67 5.24
N THR A 133 1.08 -1.87 6.15
CA THR A 133 2.24 -0.97 6.31
C THR A 133 3.23 -1.10 5.14
N GLN A 134 3.44 -2.32 4.63
CA GLN A 134 4.24 -2.58 3.44
C GLN A 134 3.61 -1.97 2.18
N PHE A 135 2.29 -2.06 2.03
CA PHE A 135 1.58 -1.45 0.90
C PHE A 135 1.78 0.06 0.88
N ALA A 136 1.55 0.75 2.01
CA ALA A 136 1.80 2.18 2.12
C ALA A 136 3.26 2.53 1.79
N TYR A 137 4.21 1.75 2.28
CA TYR A 137 5.63 1.92 1.94
C TYR A 137 5.90 1.79 0.43
N TYR A 138 5.40 0.72 -0.21
CA TYR A 138 5.65 0.49 -1.63
C TYR A 138 4.94 1.51 -2.52
N HIS A 139 3.76 1.98 -2.12
CA HIS A 139 3.05 3.06 -2.79
C HIS A 139 3.92 4.33 -2.81
N GLU A 140 4.46 4.74 -1.66
CA GLU A 140 5.33 5.92 -1.59
C GLU A 140 6.67 5.71 -2.30
N LEU A 141 7.23 4.50 -2.29
CA LEU A 141 8.41 4.17 -3.08
C LEU A 141 8.15 4.35 -4.57
N ALA A 142 6.97 3.96 -5.06
CA ALA A 142 6.57 4.17 -6.44
C ALA A 142 6.57 5.66 -6.81
N HIS A 143 6.09 6.53 -5.94
CA HIS A 143 6.16 7.98 -6.15
C HIS A 143 7.60 8.49 -6.22
N LEU A 144 8.52 7.99 -5.39
CA LEU A 144 9.94 8.35 -5.50
C LEU A 144 10.53 7.94 -6.85
N ILE A 145 10.17 6.75 -7.36
CA ILE A 145 10.57 6.27 -8.70
C ILE A 145 9.98 7.18 -9.79
N GLN A 146 8.69 7.47 -9.74
CA GLN A 146 8.00 8.37 -10.68
C GLN A 146 8.68 9.74 -10.72
N PHE A 147 9.02 10.31 -9.56
CA PHE A 147 9.65 11.62 -9.45
C PHE A 147 11.09 11.63 -9.96
N SER A 148 11.78 10.49 -10.03
CA SER A 148 13.18 10.42 -10.47
C SER A 148 13.40 10.86 -11.92
N LYS A 149 12.36 10.88 -12.76
CA LYS A 149 12.44 11.38 -14.15
C LYS A 149 12.64 12.90 -14.26
N GLN A 150 12.11 13.68 -13.31
CA GLN A 150 12.08 15.14 -13.43
C GLN A 150 13.40 15.81 -13.01
N GLY A 151 13.55 17.10 -13.31
CA GLY A 151 14.65 17.94 -12.80
C GLY A 151 14.47 18.36 -11.33
N GLU A 152 15.26 19.34 -10.86
CA GLU A 152 15.42 19.74 -9.45
C GLU A 152 14.21 20.38 -8.72
N LEU A 153 13.00 20.32 -9.29
CA LEU A 153 11.81 20.98 -8.73
C LEU A 153 11.27 20.25 -7.49
N TYR A 154 10.73 21.03 -6.52
CA TYR A 154 10.00 20.51 -5.35
C TYR A 154 8.73 19.77 -5.80
N LYS A 155 8.54 18.54 -5.32
CA LYS A 155 7.32 17.75 -5.54
C LYS A 155 6.95 16.95 -4.31
N SER A 156 5.65 16.84 -4.07
CA SER A 156 5.08 16.03 -2.99
C SER A 156 3.71 15.47 -3.39
N LEU A 157 3.46 14.20 -3.11
CA LEU A 157 2.14 13.55 -3.14
C LEU A 157 1.88 12.92 -1.77
N GLN A 158 0.63 12.91 -1.32
CA GLN A 158 0.25 12.47 0.03
C GLN A 158 -0.97 11.54 -0.03
N GLU A 159 -1.01 10.49 0.79
CA GLU A 159 -2.11 9.52 0.79
C GLU A 159 -3.48 10.08 1.25
N MET A 160 -3.48 11.12 2.08
CA MET A 160 -4.69 11.64 2.70
C MET A 160 -5.48 12.54 1.72
N TYR A 161 -6.74 12.16 1.48
CA TYR A 161 -7.71 12.97 0.73
C TYR A 161 -7.88 14.35 1.37
N SER A 162 -7.61 15.40 0.59
CA SER A 162 -7.91 16.78 0.99
C SER A 162 -9.21 17.25 0.36
N THR A 163 -9.93 18.12 1.06
CA THR A 163 -11.24 18.65 0.65
C THR A 163 -11.15 19.81 -0.36
N SER A 164 -9.94 20.21 -0.78
CA SER A 164 -9.67 21.46 -1.50
C SER A 164 -8.74 21.42 -2.74
N PRO A 165 -8.21 20.29 -3.25
CA PRO A 165 -7.57 20.29 -4.56
C PRO A 165 -8.57 19.93 -5.66
N SER A 166 -8.46 20.62 -6.78
CA SER A 166 -9.18 20.33 -8.01
C SER A 166 -8.69 19.01 -8.62
N PHE A 167 -9.60 18.30 -9.28
CA PHE A 167 -9.28 17.14 -10.11
C PHE A 167 -8.10 17.36 -11.06
N ASN A 168 -7.21 16.37 -11.13
CA ASN A 168 -6.11 16.30 -12.09
C ASN A 168 -5.90 14.83 -12.53
N ILE A 169 -6.11 14.56 -13.82
CA ILE A 169 -5.98 13.21 -14.40
C ILE A 169 -4.54 12.67 -14.31
N GLU A 170 -3.52 13.53 -14.41
CA GLU A 170 -2.11 13.14 -14.26
C GLU A 170 -1.85 12.63 -12.83
N GLN A 171 -2.39 13.33 -11.81
CA GLN A 171 -2.29 12.87 -10.42
C GLN A 171 -3.04 11.56 -10.22
N HIS A 172 -4.25 11.42 -10.75
CA HIS A 172 -5.00 10.17 -10.65
C HIS A 172 -4.26 8.99 -11.30
N LYS A 173 -3.59 9.19 -12.43
CA LYS A 173 -2.76 8.17 -13.07
C LYS A 173 -1.53 7.83 -12.21
N LEU A 174 -0.85 8.82 -11.63
CA LEU A 174 0.29 8.56 -10.74
C LEU A 174 -0.12 7.73 -9.52
N GLU A 175 -1.28 8.00 -8.91
CA GLU A 175 -1.84 7.22 -7.80
C GLU A 175 -2.16 5.77 -8.21
N ILE A 176 -2.84 5.57 -9.34
CA ILE A 176 -3.14 4.22 -9.85
C ILE A 176 -1.86 3.46 -10.19
N ASN A 177 -0.86 4.11 -10.77
CA ASN A 177 0.42 3.49 -11.06
C ASN A 177 1.18 3.12 -9.77
N ALA A 178 1.15 3.98 -8.75
CA ALA A 178 1.75 3.69 -7.45
C ALA A 178 1.08 2.50 -6.77
N ASP A 179 -0.25 2.44 -6.81
CA ASP A 179 -1.03 1.29 -6.34
C ASP A 179 -0.71 0.00 -7.12
N THR A 180 -0.50 0.08 -8.43
CA THR A 180 -0.11 -1.08 -9.26
C THR A 180 1.28 -1.59 -8.88
N TYR A 181 2.26 -0.71 -8.68
CA TYR A 181 3.59 -1.09 -8.19
C TYR A 181 3.53 -1.71 -6.79
N ALA A 182 2.75 -1.12 -5.88
CA ALA A 182 2.56 -1.67 -4.54
C ALA A 182 1.87 -3.05 -4.58
N ALA A 183 0.86 -3.23 -5.43
CA ALA A 183 0.19 -4.51 -5.65
C ALA A 183 1.16 -5.59 -6.16
N PHE A 184 2.05 -5.24 -7.09
CA PHE A 184 3.11 -6.14 -7.56
C PHE A 184 4.03 -6.56 -6.41
N ALA A 185 4.54 -5.60 -5.63
CA ALA A 185 5.43 -5.89 -4.51
C ALA A 185 4.76 -6.75 -3.43
N ILE A 186 3.51 -6.46 -3.08
CA ILE A 186 2.72 -7.29 -2.15
C ILE A 186 2.51 -8.70 -2.70
N THR A 187 2.31 -8.86 -4.01
CA THR A 187 2.16 -10.19 -4.63
C THR A 187 3.40 -11.06 -4.42
N ASN A 188 4.61 -10.48 -4.50
CA ASN A 188 5.84 -11.19 -4.22
C ASN A 188 5.92 -11.63 -2.74
N HIS A 189 5.51 -10.78 -1.80
CA HIS A 189 5.42 -11.16 -0.38
C HIS A 189 4.42 -12.30 -0.14
N ILE A 190 3.26 -12.26 -0.81
CA ILE A 190 2.26 -13.34 -0.74
C ILE A 190 2.85 -14.65 -1.26
N GLN A 191 3.55 -14.61 -2.41
CA GLN A 191 4.19 -15.79 -2.97
C GLN A 191 5.25 -16.36 -2.03
N ASP A 192 6.19 -15.54 -1.57
CA ASP A 192 7.25 -15.95 -0.65
C ASP A 192 6.69 -16.56 0.64
N TYR A 193 5.60 -15.98 1.15
CA TYR A 193 4.92 -16.48 2.34
C TYR A 193 4.28 -17.85 2.10
N LEU A 194 3.55 -18.00 0.99
CA LEU A 194 2.91 -19.26 0.60
C LEU A 194 3.93 -20.37 0.33
N GLU A 195 5.04 -20.05 -0.34
CA GLU A 195 6.12 -21.01 -0.63
C GLU A 195 6.77 -21.53 0.66
N LYS A 196 7.06 -20.62 1.61
CA LYS A 196 7.61 -21.00 2.93
C LYS A 196 6.63 -21.78 3.79
N THR A 197 5.35 -21.44 3.71
CA THR A 197 4.31 -22.03 4.57
C THR A 197 3.85 -23.40 4.06
N PHE A 198 3.67 -23.53 2.75
CA PHE A 198 3.02 -24.69 2.15
C PHE A 198 3.93 -25.53 1.26
N THR A 199 5.16 -25.12 0.93
CA THR A 199 6.19 -25.88 0.17
C THR A 199 5.66 -26.99 -0.76
N ASP A 200 5.44 -28.22 -0.27
CA ASP A 200 4.99 -29.39 -1.06
C ASP A 200 3.47 -29.65 -1.06
N ASP A 201 2.72 -28.92 -0.24
CA ASP A 201 1.28 -29.05 0.03
C ASP A 201 0.52 -27.78 -0.40
N LEU A 202 1.01 -27.09 -1.42
CA LEU A 202 0.33 -25.93 -2.00
C LEU A 202 -0.86 -26.38 -2.85
N SER A 203 -2.02 -25.73 -2.66
CA SER A 203 -3.21 -25.95 -3.49
C SER A 203 -3.81 -24.62 -3.94
N GLU A 204 -4.57 -24.65 -5.05
CA GLU A 204 -5.29 -23.47 -5.55
C GLU A 204 -6.20 -22.85 -4.48
N GLU A 205 -6.87 -23.69 -3.69
CA GLU A 205 -7.72 -23.26 -2.58
C GLU A 205 -6.93 -22.49 -1.52
N LYS A 206 -5.77 -23.01 -1.09
CA LYS A 206 -4.90 -22.33 -0.10
C LYS A 206 -4.39 -20.99 -0.60
N VAL A 207 -3.96 -20.91 -1.87
CA VAL A 207 -3.53 -19.64 -2.47
C VAL A 207 -4.68 -18.66 -2.53
N LYS A 208 -5.85 -19.10 -3.00
CA LYS A 208 -7.05 -18.27 -3.09
C LYS A 208 -7.47 -17.74 -1.72
N ASP A 209 -7.57 -18.60 -0.70
CA ASP A 209 -8.01 -18.19 0.63
C ASP A 209 -7.01 -17.25 1.31
N THR A 210 -5.70 -17.49 1.13
CA THR A 210 -4.63 -16.59 1.59
C THR A 210 -4.75 -15.23 0.92
N PHE A 211 -4.94 -15.21 -0.40
CA PHE A 211 -5.12 -13.98 -1.17
C PHE A 211 -6.39 -13.23 -0.74
N VAL A 212 -7.52 -13.91 -0.52
CA VAL A 212 -8.77 -13.30 -0.04
C VAL A 212 -8.54 -12.64 1.32
N LEU A 213 -7.94 -13.35 2.27
CA LEU A 213 -7.67 -12.88 3.62
C LEU A 213 -6.77 -11.64 3.64
N ILE A 214 -5.68 -11.67 2.88
CA ILE A 214 -4.75 -10.54 2.78
C ILE A 214 -5.45 -9.35 2.11
N SER A 215 -6.24 -9.60 1.06
CA SER A 215 -6.94 -8.56 0.32
C SER A 215 -7.99 -7.84 1.16
N VAL A 216 -8.72 -8.52 2.05
CA VAL A 216 -9.68 -7.83 2.92
C VAL A 216 -9.00 -6.97 3.98
N CYS A 217 -7.83 -7.38 4.48
CA CYS A 217 -7.03 -6.56 5.39
C CYS A 217 -6.50 -5.30 4.68
N LEU A 218 -5.98 -5.47 3.47
CA LEU A 218 -5.54 -4.37 2.62
C LEU A 218 -6.71 -3.44 2.25
N LEU A 219 -7.88 -4.02 1.96
CA LEU A 219 -9.08 -3.25 1.68
C LEU A 219 -9.51 -2.41 2.87
N ASN A 220 -9.40 -2.95 4.09
CA ASN A 220 -9.64 -2.20 5.31
C ASN A 220 -8.68 -1.02 5.45
N HIS A 221 -7.39 -1.21 5.15
CA HIS A 221 -6.40 -0.14 5.20
C HIS A 221 -6.75 1.00 4.23
N ILE A 222 -6.97 0.71 2.96
CA ILE A 222 -7.27 1.73 1.94
C ILE A 222 -8.64 2.40 2.20
N ALA A 223 -9.64 1.64 2.64
CA ALA A 223 -10.97 2.15 2.96
C ALA A 223 -10.95 3.17 4.13
N ARG A 224 -9.94 3.17 5.00
CA ARG A 224 -9.86 4.17 6.08
C ARG A 224 -9.55 5.57 5.56
N PHE A 225 -8.78 5.69 4.49
CA PHE A 225 -8.59 6.96 3.81
C PHE A 225 -9.90 7.44 3.14
N ALA A 226 -10.80 6.52 2.80
CA ALA A 226 -12.10 6.78 2.17
C ALA A 226 -13.18 7.39 3.08
N THR A 227 -13.00 7.36 4.41
CA THR A 227 -14.07 7.61 5.40
C THR A 227 -14.76 8.98 5.28
N ILE A 228 -14.21 9.88 4.46
CA ILE A 228 -14.77 11.21 4.18
C ILE A 228 -15.80 11.19 3.05
N ASN A 229 -15.72 10.27 2.07
CA ASN A 229 -16.63 10.23 0.93
C ASN A 229 -16.92 8.80 0.45
N LEU A 230 -18.14 8.33 0.73
CA LEU A 230 -18.64 7.01 0.31
C LEU A 230 -19.35 7.03 -1.06
N ASP A 231 -19.57 8.21 -1.64
CA ASP A 231 -20.17 8.31 -2.96
C ASP A 231 -19.09 8.25 -4.04
N LEU A 232 -19.22 7.26 -4.93
CA LEU A 232 -18.29 7.03 -6.02
C LEU A 232 -18.13 8.29 -6.88
N TYR A 233 -16.89 8.70 -7.09
CA TYR A 233 -16.53 9.80 -7.98
C TYR A 233 -15.36 9.38 -8.88
N PHE A 234 -15.16 10.15 -9.95
CA PHE A 234 -14.14 9.89 -10.95
C PHE A 234 -13.29 11.14 -11.20
N ASP A 235 -13.92 12.32 -11.19
CA ASP A 235 -13.39 13.58 -11.73
C ASP A 235 -13.51 14.77 -10.76
N LYS A 236 -13.46 14.53 -9.45
CA LYS A 236 -13.77 15.57 -8.44
C LYS A 236 -12.67 15.89 -7.43
N SER A 237 -11.87 14.90 -7.03
CA SER A 237 -10.87 15.03 -5.96
C SER A 237 -9.45 15.03 -6.52
N SER A 238 -8.43 15.22 -5.68
CA SER A 238 -7.02 15.06 -6.07
C SER A 238 -6.58 13.62 -6.31
N HIS A 239 -7.30 12.67 -5.71
CA HIS A 239 -6.96 11.25 -5.73
C HIS A 239 -8.13 10.49 -6.35
N PRO A 240 -7.88 9.35 -7.04
CA PRO A 240 -8.94 8.47 -7.48
C PRO A 240 -9.81 8.05 -6.29
N HIS A 241 -11.09 7.80 -6.52
CA HIS A 241 -11.94 7.30 -5.45
C HIS A 241 -11.35 5.98 -4.88
N PRO A 242 -11.33 5.79 -3.55
CA PRO A 242 -10.75 4.61 -2.89
C PRO A 242 -11.20 3.28 -3.48
N PHE A 243 -12.48 3.16 -3.88
CA PHE A 243 -12.99 1.98 -4.59
C PHE A 243 -12.20 1.67 -5.88
N LEU A 244 -11.86 2.69 -6.68
CA LEU A 244 -11.10 2.53 -7.92
C LEU A 244 -9.68 2.05 -7.63
N ARG A 245 -9.04 2.62 -6.60
CA ARG A 245 -7.73 2.20 -6.08
C ARG A 245 -7.76 0.73 -5.65
N LEU A 246 -8.73 0.36 -4.80
CA LEU A 246 -8.95 -1.01 -4.33
C LEU A 246 -9.15 -2.01 -5.48
N PHE A 247 -10.02 -1.66 -6.41
CA PHE A 247 -10.33 -2.50 -7.57
C PHE A 247 -9.07 -2.71 -8.43
N ASN A 248 -8.29 -1.65 -8.67
CA ASN A 248 -7.01 -1.74 -9.35
C ASN A 248 -6.02 -2.65 -8.62
N VAL A 249 -5.86 -2.47 -7.30
CA VAL A 249 -4.95 -3.29 -6.48
C VAL A 249 -5.30 -4.77 -6.54
N ILE A 250 -6.56 -5.13 -6.29
CA ILE A 250 -6.99 -6.54 -6.26
C ILE A 250 -6.84 -7.19 -7.64
N LEU A 251 -7.19 -6.49 -8.73
CA LEU A 251 -7.02 -7.00 -10.08
C LEU A 251 -5.54 -7.24 -10.42
N ASN A 252 -4.66 -6.32 -10.04
CA ASN A 252 -3.22 -6.47 -10.27
C ASN A 252 -2.64 -7.62 -9.45
N ILE A 253 -3.00 -7.77 -8.16
CA ILE A 253 -2.54 -8.93 -7.37
C ILE A 253 -3.02 -10.24 -8.02
N ALA A 254 -4.30 -10.34 -8.38
CA ALA A 254 -4.82 -11.53 -9.03
C ALA A 254 -4.13 -11.82 -10.37
N HIS A 255 -3.84 -10.78 -11.16
CA HIS A 255 -3.11 -10.90 -12.42
C HIS A 255 -1.68 -11.42 -12.20
N TYR A 256 -0.93 -10.83 -11.25
CA TYR A 256 0.44 -11.22 -10.97
C TYR A 256 0.53 -12.63 -10.38
N LEU A 257 -0.36 -13.00 -9.45
CA LEU A 257 -0.43 -14.37 -8.93
C LEU A 257 -0.64 -15.41 -10.05
N ASN A 258 -1.41 -15.10 -11.09
CA ASN A 258 -1.57 -15.99 -12.25
C ASN A 258 -0.36 -16.01 -13.21
N SER A 259 0.51 -15.01 -13.10
CA SER A 259 1.61 -14.79 -14.03
C SER A 259 2.96 -15.29 -13.49
N THR A 260 3.07 -15.60 -12.20
CA THR A 260 4.34 -16.06 -11.63
C THR A 260 4.62 -17.53 -12.00
N HIS A 261 5.89 -17.83 -12.28
CA HIS A 261 6.34 -19.16 -12.66
C HIS A 261 5.98 -20.22 -11.61
N TYR A 262 6.15 -19.87 -10.32
CA TYR A 262 5.88 -20.74 -9.20
C TYR A 262 4.42 -21.25 -9.19
N PHE A 263 3.44 -20.37 -9.37
CA PHE A 263 2.04 -20.78 -9.39
C PHE A 263 1.64 -21.47 -10.69
N GLN A 264 2.24 -21.09 -11.82
CA GLN A 264 2.03 -21.76 -13.11
C GLN A 264 2.51 -23.22 -13.08
N GLU A 265 3.68 -23.50 -12.52
CA GLU A 265 4.21 -24.87 -12.36
C GLU A 265 3.31 -25.74 -11.47
N ASN A 266 2.71 -25.14 -10.45
CA ASN A 266 1.78 -25.79 -9.54
C ASN A 266 0.34 -25.86 -10.09
N ASN A 267 0.10 -25.44 -11.35
CA ASN A 267 -1.21 -25.42 -12.00
C ASN A 267 -2.29 -24.62 -11.25
N ILE A 268 -1.88 -23.58 -10.51
CA ILE A 268 -2.78 -22.74 -9.72
C ILE A 268 -3.38 -21.65 -10.61
N LYS A 269 -4.71 -21.50 -10.59
CA LYS A 269 -5.42 -20.47 -11.35
C LYS A 269 -6.36 -19.69 -10.44
N ILE A 270 -6.12 -18.39 -10.35
CA ILE A 270 -6.95 -17.47 -9.58
C ILE A 270 -7.92 -16.77 -10.52
N PHE A 271 -9.21 -17.07 -10.39
CA PHE A 271 -10.26 -16.40 -11.17
C PHE A 271 -10.61 -15.04 -10.55
N ALA A 272 -9.99 -13.98 -11.06
CA ALA A 272 -10.09 -12.63 -10.48
C ALA A 272 -11.54 -12.17 -10.17
N ALA A 273 -12.50 -12.45 -11.06
CA ALA A 273 -13.89 -12.02 -10.86
C ALA A 273 -14.58 -12.71 -9.66
N SER A 274 -14.41 -14.03 -9.51
CA SER A 274 -15.01 -14.75 -8.37
C SER A 274 -14.28 -14.43 -7.08
N THR A 275 -12.95 -14.30 -7.12
CA THR A 275 -12.16 -13.93 -5.94
C THR A 275 -12.47 -12.51 -5.47
N LEU A 276 -12.64 -11.56 -6.37
CA LEU A 276 -13.03 -10.19 -6.03
C LEU A 276 -14.39 -10.15 -5.32
N LYS A 277 -15.37 -10.91 -5.84
CA LYS A 277 -16.68 -11.02 -5.19
C LYS A 277 -16.55 -11.58 -3.77
N GLU A 278 -15.75 -12.62 -3.59
CA GLU A 278 -15.53 -13.22 -2.28
C GLU A 278 -14.83 -12.28 -1.29
N ILE A 279 -13.86 -11.49 -1.76
CA ILE A 279 -13.23 -10.43 -0.96
C ILE A 279 -14.29 -9.41 -0.50
N PHE A 280 -15.17 -8.97 -1.40
CA PHE A 280 -16.22 -8.02 -1.06
C PHE A 280 -17.26 -8.59 -0.10
N ASP A 281 -17.74 -9.80 -0.35
CA ASP A 281 -18.70 -10.50 0.51
C ASP A 281 -18.11 -10.68 1.92
N LEU A 282 -16.84 -11.12 2.01
CA LEU A 282 -16.15 -11.31 3.27
C LEU A 282 -15.91 -9.99 4.02
N TYR A 283 -15.56 -8.92 3.29
CA TYR A 283 -15.39 -7.60 3.89
C TYR A 283 -16.71 -7.09 4.50
N GLN A 284 -17.82 -7.27 3.79
CA GLN A 284 -19.14 -6.92 4.31
C GLN A 284 -19.52 -7.74 5.54
N ASP A 285 -19.15 -9.03 5.59
CA ASP A 285 -19.37 -9.86 6.78
C ASP A 285 -18.56 -9.35 7.98
N LEU A 286 -17.29 -8.97 7.78
CA LEU A 286 -16.46 -8.36 8.82
C LEU A 286 -17.05 -7.04 9.35
N GLU A 287 -17.67 -6.22 8.49
CA GLU A 287 -18.38 -5.02 8.92
C GLU A 287 -19.67 -5.33 9.68
N LYS A 288 -20.46 -6.32 9.23
CA LYS A 288 -21.69 -6.75 9.92
C LYS A 288 -21.38 -7.25 11.33
N GLU A 289 -20.28 -7.98 11.50
CA GLU A 289 -19.78 -8.44 12.80
C GLU A 289 -19.07 -7.35 13.61
N LYS A 290 -18.96 -6.13 13.06
CA LYS A 290 -18.29 -4.96 13.67
C LYS A 290 -16.80 -5.18 13.95
N ILE A 291 -16.18 -6.12 13.26
CA ILE A 291 -14.73 -6.35 13.27
C ILE A 291 -14.03 -5.24 12.50
N PHE A 292 -14.61 -4.82 11.38
CA PHE A 292 -14.26 -3.59 10.67
C PHE A 292 -15.34 -2.52 10.82
N THR A 293 -14.92 -1.26 10.81
CA THR A 293 -15.78 -0.11 11.17
C THR A 293 -15.79 1.01 10.13
N THR A 294 -15.23 0.77 8.94
CA THR A 294 -15.11 1.79 7.88
C THR A 294 -16.46 2.16 7.25
N ASN A 295 -17.46 1.27 7.33
CA ASN A 295 -18.77 1.36 6.65
C ASN A 295 -18.66 1.42 5.11
N PHE A 296 -17.56 0.91 4.59
CA PHE A 296 -17.22 0.91 3.17
C PHE A 296 -18.01 -0.15 2.39
N GLY A 297 -18.60 -1.14 3.04
CA GLY A 297 -19.46 -2.17 2.41
C GLY A 297 -20.61 -1.57 1.59
N LYS A 298 -21.14 -0.40 1.98
CA LYS A 298 -22.16 0.32 1.21
C LYS A 298 -21.66 0.90 -0.11
N ALA A 299 -20.37 1.27 -0.18
CA ALA A 299 -19.75 1.74 -1.41
C ALA A 299 -19.56 0.58 -2.39
N LEU A 300 -19.28 -0.64 -1.89
CA LEU A 300 -19.20 -1.86 -2.69
C LEU A 300 -20.54 -2.16 -3.38
N ASP A 301 -21.67 -2.09 -2.65
CA ASP A 301 -23.01 -2.32 -3.21
C ASP A 301 -23.38 -1.32 -4.32
N LYS A 302 -22.89 -0.08 -4.21
CA LYS A 302 -23.15 0.95 -5.23
C LYS A 302 -22.30 0.75 -6.48
N ALA A 303 -21.11 0.18 -6.35
CA ALA A 303 -20.14 0.06 -7.44
C ALA A 303 -20.62 -0.83 -8.59
N GLU A 304 -21.45 -1.84 -8.32
CA GLU A 304 -22.06 -2.70 -9.35
C GLU A 304 -22.82 -1.87 -10.40
N LYS A 305 -23.48 -0.78 -9.98
CA LYS A 305 -24.22 0.11 -10.88
C LYS A 305 -23.34 0.98 -11.77
N PHE A 306 -22.05 1.04 -11.49
CA PHE A 306 -21.07 1.88 -12.20
C PHE A 306 -19.99 1.05 -12.91
N GLN A 307 -20.17 -0.26 -13.07
CA GLN A 307 -19.17 -1.17 -13.62
C GLN A 307 -18.57 -0.66 -14.94
N ASP A 308 -19.39 -0.31 -15.92
CA ASP A 308 -18.92 0.17 -17.23
C ASP A 308 -18.07 1.43 -17.10
N LYS A 309 -18.52 2.37 -16.24
CA LYS A 309 -17.80 3.63 -16.00
C LYS A 309 -16.49 3.42 -15.22
N ILE A 310 -16.44 2.45 -14.32
CA ILE A 310 -15.22 2.05 -13.61
C ILE A 310 -14.19 1.52 -14.62
N VAL A 311 -14.62 0.61 -15.50
CA VAL A 311 -13.73 0.03 -16.53
C VAL A 311 -13.25 1.11 -17.51
N GLU A 312 -14.16 1.96 -18.00
CA GLU A 312 -13.83 3.07 -18.89
C GLU A 312 -12.80 4.01 -18.25
N TYR A 313 -13.05 4.44 -17.02
CA TYR A 313 -12.19 5.40 -16.33
C TYR A 313 -10.82 4.82 -15.96
N LEU A 314 -10.76 3.58 -15.48
CA LEU A 314 -9.47 2.92 -15.23
C LEU A 314 -8.72 2.69 -16.54
N GLY A 315 -9.42 2.36 -17.63
CA GLY A 315 -8.83 2.27 -18.97
C GLY A 315 -8.28 3.61 -19.47
N GLU A 316 -8.98 4.71 -19.22
CA GLU A 316 -8.49 6.06 -19.50
C GLU A 316 -7.20 6.35 -18.73
N LEU A 317 -7.18 6.08 -17.42
CA LEU A 317 -5.98 6.27 -16.59
C LEU A 317 -4.82 5.40 -17.08
N ILE A 318 -5.04 4.11 -17.34
CA ILE A 318 -3.99 3.20 -17.81
C ILE A 318 -3.34 3.73 -19.09
N ASN A 319 -4.15 4.21 -20.05
CA ASN A 319 -3.66 4.74 -21.33
C ASN A 319 -3.19 6.20 -21.27
N PHE A 320 -3.35 6.89 -20.14
CA PHE A 320 -2.92 8.26 -19.99
C PHE A 320 -1.38 8.33 -19.93
N ASP A 321 -0.80 9.01 -20.90
CA ASP A 321 0.65 9.17 -21.01
C ASP A 321 1.18 10.17 -19.96
N ILE A 322 1.94 9.65 -19.00
CA ILE A 322 2.69 10.43 -18.01
C ILE A 322 4.18 10.51 -18.35
N GLU A 323 4.65 9.80 -19.37
CA GLU A 323 6.07 9.57 -19.62
C GLU A 323 6.83 10.84 -19.95
N LYS A 324 6.15 11.87 -20.48
CA LYS A 324 6.79 13.17 -20.67
C LYS A 324 7.41 13.71 -19.37
N ASN A 325 6.77 13.41 -18.24
CA ASN A 325 7.01 14.05 -16.97
C ASN A 325 7.42 13.04 -15.88
N TYR A 326 7.01 11.79 -15.92
CA TYR A 326 7.25 10.83 -14.84
C TYR A 326 7.63 9.48 -15.44
N TYR A 327 8.31 8.65 -14.65
CA TYR A 327 8.41 7.23 -15.01
C TYR A 327 7.13 6.54 -14.59
N ASP A 328 6.68 5.55 -15.36
CA ASP A 328 5.84 4.51 -14.80
C ASP A 328 6.72 3.68 -13.84
N ALA A 329 6.30 3.58 -12.57
CA ALA A 329 7.11 2.98 -11.52
C ALA A 329 7.39 1.50 -11.78
N LEU A 330 6.39 0.77 -12.28
CA LEU A 330 6.51 -0.65 -12.53
C LEU A 330 7.35 -0.92 -13.79
N GLU A 331 7.11 -0.19 -14.88
CA GLU A 331 7.94 -0.33 -16.08
C GLU A 331 9.40 -0.02 -15.77
N LYS A 332 9.65 1.02 -14.98
CA LYS A 332 11.01 1.38 -14.59
C LYS A 332 11.67 0.32 -13.70
N TRP A 333 10.88 -0.32 -12.84
CA TRP A 333 11.36 -1.44 -12.04
C TRP A 333 11.72 -2.63 -12.94
N ASN A 334 10.85 -3.03 -13.87
CA ASN A 334 11.12 -4.13 -14.80
C ASN A 334 12.40 -3.86 -15.62
N GLU A 335 12.60 -2.63 -16.09
CA GLU A 335 13.81 -2.23 -16.86
C GLU A 335 15.13 -2.50 -16.12
N VAL A 336 15.15 -2.44 -14.80
CA VAL A 336 16.41 -2.50 -14.01
C VAL A 336 16.56 -3.75 -13.15
N PHE A 337 15.48 -4.53 -13.00
CA PHE A 337 15.45 -5.74 -12.18
C PHE A 337 15.18 -7.04 -12.95
N GLU A 338 14.63 -6.97 -14.16
CA GLU A 338 14.60 -8.08 -15.14
C GLU A 338 15.79 -7.98 -16.10
#